data_AF-A0A1I6ZLL8-F1
#
_entry.id   AF-A0A1I6ZLL8-F1
#
_cell.length_a   1.000
_cell.length_b   1.000
_cell.length_c   1.000
_cell.angle_alpha   90.00
_cell.angle_beta   90.00
_cell.angle_gamma   90.00
#
_symmetry.space_group_name_H-M   'P 1'
#
loop_
_entity.id
_entity.type
_entity.pdbx_description
1 polymer ?
#
loop_
_entity_poly.entity_id
_entity_poly.type
_entity_poly.pdbx_seq_one_letter_code
_entity_poly.pdbx_strand_id
1 'polypeptide(L)'
;MAPTSRPRPLRAALVLLLALAALLVPGTASASGGDDGGATEGASSGGDFAVTVNGRTSNPAAGNEYRLRDTTPTAPIAVRGRHVSFRIDPATLGVYDYSLTGAPDAQRMVTAPTVVFASKVPVLTAAQLRGVRISELRLRDDVLVVIFTTASGGKLKVQSKDAPQGGIFQMEQEFGTAVEYVHTLGAGLYYFVNEYTGKVNFGDGVPADATHQMLLGKDSPQVATKLEQTATTTRWSVASGGRMGGVLGEDSIELSAGATNCTSDCQARNRIQGSVPVPPDPTNPVPIG
;
A
#
# COMPACT_ATOMS: atom_id res chain seq x y z
N MET A 1 -25.30 -56.89 -50.58
CA MET A 1 -24.50 -57.11 -49.36
C MET A 1 -23.11 -56.53 -49.62
N ALA A 2 -22.78 -55.40 -49.00
CA ALA A 2 -21.42 -54.87 -48.93
C ALA A 2 -20.82 -55.26 -47.56
N PRO A 3 -19.53 -55.01 -47.26
CA PRO A 3 -18.29 -55.04 -48.04
C PRO A 3 -17.24 -55.94 -47.32
N THR A 4 -16.01 -56.08 -47.84
CA THR A 4 -14.78 -56.07 -47.00
C THR A 4 -13.53 -56.04 -47.88
N SER A 5 -12.91 -54.86 -48.00
CA SER A 5 -11.50 -54.73 -48.36
C SER A 5 -10.67 -54.67 -47.08
N ARG A 6 -9.62 -55.49 -47.02
CA ARG A 6 -8.50 -55.37 -46.06
C ARG A 6 -7.30 -54.79 -46.79
N PRO A 7 -6.50 -53.97 -46.10
CA PRO A 7 -5.05 -54.11 -46.22
C PRO A 7 -4.36 -54.35 -44.87
N ARG A 8 -3.16 -54.88 -45.00
CA ARG A 8 -2.29 -55.55 -44.04
C ARG A 8 -1.40 -54.59 -43.21
N PRO A 9 -0.74 -55.10 -42.16
CA PRO A 9 -0.07 -54.31 -41.13
C PRO A 9 1.38 -54.00 -41.47
N LEU A 10 1.88 -52.84 -41.04
CA LEU A 10 3.30 -52.53 -40.97
C LEU A 10 3.67 -52.18 -39.52
N ARG A 11 4.51 -53.04 -38.92
CA ARG A 11 5.22 -52.85 -37.66
C ARG A 11 6.70 -52.58 -37.97
N ALA A 12 7.36 -51.90 -37.01
CA ALA A 12 8.79 -51.57 -36.85
C ALA A 12 9.21 -50.23 -37.50
N ALA A 13 9.88 -49.28 -36.85
CA ALA A 13 10.58 -49.19 -35.55
C ALA A 13 10.66 -47.68 -35.14
N LEU A 14 10.50 -47.29 -33.86
CA LEU A 14 11.56 -46.89 -32.89
C LEU A 14 12.52 -45.81 -33.49
N VAL A 15 12.80 -44.59 -33.00
CA VAL A 15 12.92 -43.91 -31.69
C VAL A 15 12.96 -42.40 -32.05
N LEU A 16 12.26 -41.46 -31.40
CA LEU A 16 12.85 -40.60 -30.35
C LEU A 16 11.72 -39.77 -29.72
N LEU A 17 11.41 -40.10 -28.46
CA LEU A 17 10.70 -39.24 -27.52
C LEU A 17 11.63 -38.12 -27.06
N LEU A 18 11.22 -36.86 -27.17
CA LEU A 18 11.58 -35.85 -26.18
C LEU A 18 10.39 -34.92 -25.93
N ALA A 19 10.12 -34.73 -24.66
CA ALA A 19 8.88 -34.24 -24.07
C ALA A 19 8.58 -32.77 -24.36
N LEU A 20 7.30 -32.44 -24.56
CA LEU A 20 6.76 -31.12 -24.24
C LEU A 20 5.25 -31.20 -23.94
N ALA A 21 4.92 -31.79 -22.79
CA ALA A 21 3.60 -31.68 -22.19
C ALA A 21 3.76 -31.77 -20.66
N ALA A 22 3.98 -30.63 -20.01
CA ALA A 22 3.72 -30.45 -18.59
C ALA A 22 3.71 -28.96 -18.22
N LEU A 23 2.68 -28.57 -17.48
CA LEU A 23 2.57 -27.38 -16.64
C LEU A 23 2.10 -26.08 -17.33
N LEU A 24 0.79 -26.04 -17.61
CA LEU A 24 -0.02 -24.87 -17.32
C LEU A 24 0.09 -24.56 -15.82
N VAL A 25 1.00 -23.65 -15.47
CA VAL A 25 0.97 -22.93 -14.19
C VAL A 25 0.14 -21.67 -14.45
N PRO A 26 -0.98 -21.43 -13.73
CA PRO A 26 -1.55 -20.09 -13.68
C PRO A 26 -0.49 -19.19 -13.06
N GLY A 27 0.09 -18.31 -13.89
CA GLY A 27 1.07 -17.33 -13.47
C GLY A 27 0.46 -16.45 -12.38
N THR A 28 0.86 -16.68 -11.13
CA THR A 28 0.80 -15.66 -10.10
C THR A 28 1.75 -14.56 -10.54
N ALA A 29 1.21 -13.53 -11.20
CA ALA A 29 1.92 -12.29 -11.45
C ALA A 29 2.24 -11.65 -10.09
N SER A 30 3.37 -12.05 -9.51
CA SER A 30 4.01 -11.28 -8.45
C SER A 30 4.51 -10.02 -9.14
N ALA A 31 3.82 -8.90 -8.92
CA ALA A 31 4.37 -7.60 -9.22
C ALA A 31 5.63 -7.43 -8.35
N SER A 32 6.80 -7.70 -8.93
CA SER A 32 8.06 -7.20 -8.39
C SER A 32 7.99 -5.68 -8.48
N GLY A 33 7.63 -5.03 -7.37
CA GLY A 33 7.85 -3.60 -7.20
C GLY A 33 9.35 -3.37 -7.28
N GLY A 34 9.81 -3.01 -8.47
CA GLY A 34 11.18 -2.58 -8.72
C GLY A 34 11.41 -1.24 -8.02
N ASP A 35 12.58 -1.15 -7.40
CA ASP A 35 13.16 0.09 -6.91
C ASP A 35 13.33 1.08 -8.06
N ASP A 36 12.35 1.95 -8.27
CA ASP A 36 12.54 3.20 -9.01
C ASP A 36 12.32 4.35 -8.03
N GLY A 37 13.40 4.64 -7.29
CA GLY A 37 13.56 5.88 -6.55
C GLY A 37 13.57 7.06 -7.52
N GLY A 38 12.40 7.63 -7.79
CA GLY A 38 12.27 9.00 -8.27
C GLY A 38 12.50 9.95 -7.11
N ALA A 39 13.77 10.24 -6.81
CA ALA A 39 14.15 11.30 -5.92
C ALA A 39 14.28 12.60 -6.72
N THR A 40 13.40 13.56 -6.46
CA THR A 40 13.73 14.97 -6.68
C THR A 40 14.73 15.35 -5.60
N GLU A 41 15.96 15.72 -5.99
CA GLU A 41 17.06 16.08 -5.08
C GLU A 41 16.73 17.36 -4.27
N GLY A 42 16.06 17.17 -3.14
CA GLY A 42 16.40 17.86 -1.90
C GLY A 42 17.17 16.86 -1.04
N ALA A 43 18.23 17.28 -0.36
CA ALA A 43 18.96 16.42 0.58
C ALA A 43 18.06 16.07 1.78
N SER A 44 17.14 15.13 1.59
CA SER A 44 16.26 14.65 2.63
C SER A 44 17.10 13.87 3.63
N SER A 45 16.83 14.14 4.89
CA SER A 45 17.40 13.32 5.95
C SER A 45 16.70 11.96 5.89
N GLY A 46 17.45 10.91 5.54
CA GLY A 46 16.91 9.55 5.39
C GLY A 46 16.08 9.11 6.60
N GLY A 47 15.08 8.28 6.35
CA GLY A 47 14.28 7.66 7.41
C GLY A 47 15.06 6.60 8.19
N ASP A 48 14.51 6.20 9.33
CA ASP A 48 15.08 5.18 10.21
C ASP A 48 13.95 4.49 11.00
N PHE A 49 13.42 3.38 10.48
CA PHE A 49 12.37 2.65 11.17
C PHE A 49 12.92 1.73 12.26
N ALA A 50 12.32 1.82 13.43
CA ALA A 50 12.37 0.83 14.49
C ALA A 50 11.00 0.15 14.64
N VAL A 51 11.00 -1.18 14.78
CA VAL A 51 9.76 -1.96 14.96
C VAL A 51 9.80 -2.78 16.25
N THR A 52 8.73 -2.71 17.03
CA THR A 52 8.57 -3.47 18.26
C THR A 52 7.47 -4.52 18.09
N VAL A 53 7.85 -5.79 18.22
CA VAL A 53 6.93 -6.95 18.19
C VAL A 53 7.08 -7.69 19.52
N ASN A 54 5.98 -7.95 20.21
CA ASN A 54 5.95 -8.69 21.48
C ASN A 54 6.96 -8.16 22.52
N GLY A 55 7.12 -6.83 22.61
CA GLY A 55 8.04 -6.17 23.53
C GLY A 55 9.51 -6.14 23.09
N ARG A 56 9.87 -6.72 21.94
CA ARG A 56 11.23 -6.68 21.39
C ARG A 56 11.33 -5.67 20.25
N THR A 57 12.14 -4.64 20.43
CA THR A 57 12.44 -3.62 19.42
C THR A 57 13.61 -4.05 18.53
N SER A 58 13.47 -3.82 17.22
CA SER A 58 14.51 -4.03 16.22
C SER A 58 14.68 -2.75 15.41
N ASN A 59 15.91 -2.26 15.32
CA ASN A 59 16.35 -1.17 14.45
C ASN A 59 17.73 -1.61 13.91
N PRO A 60 17.78 -2.24 12.71
CA PRO A 60 19.05 -2.63 12.11
C PRO A 60 19.82 -1.40 11.65
N ALA A 61 21.13 -1.36 11.88
CA ALA A 61 21.97 -0.26 11.37
C ALA A 61 21.86 -0.14 9.84
N ALA A 62 21.99 1.07 9.31
CA ALA A 62 21.87 1.37 7.87
C ALA A 62 22.61 0.36 6.98
N GLY A 63 21.97 -0.06 5.89
CA GLY A 63 22.40 -1.10 4.98
C GLY A 63 22.10 -2.54 5.43
N ASN A 64 21.74 -2.75 6.71
CA ASN A 64 21.38 -4.07 7.23
C ASN A 64 19.87 -4.31 7.17
N GLU A 65 19.50 -5.59 7.07
CA GLU A 65 18.10 -6.02 7.09
C GLU A 65 17.82 -6.84 8.35
N TYR A 66 16.73 -6.51 9.02
CA TYR A 66 16.11 -7.35 10.04
C TYR A 66 14.93 -8.13 9.44
N ARG A 67 14.85 -9.42 9.77
CA ARG A 67 13.74 -10.29 9.37
C ARG A 67 13.13 -10.98 10.58
N LEU A 68 11.80 -11.05 10.61
CA LEU A 68 11.03 -11.85 11.57
C LEU A 68 10.00 -12.68 10.80
N ARG A 69 9.83 -13.96 11.17
CA ARG A 69 8.92 -14.90 10.50
C ARG A 69 8.18 -15.74 11.53
N ASP A 70 7.08 -16.33 11.09
CA ASP A 70 6.28 -17.31 11.82
C ASP A 70 5.96 -16.93 13.28
N THR A 71 5.71 -15.64 13.51
CA THR A 71 5.54 -15.09 14.86
C THR A 71 4.07 -14.76 15.10
N THR A 72 3.53 -15.22 16.23
CA THR A 72 2.20 -14.79 16.68
C THR A 72 2.34 -13.47 17.44
N PRO A 73 1.79 -12.35 16.93
CA PRO A 73 1.78 -11.09 17.67
C PRO A 73 0.79 -11.18 18.85
N THR A 74 1.22 -10.78 20.04
CA THR A 74 0.41 -10.81 21.27
C THR A 74 -0.04 -9.44 21.75
N ALA A 75 0.43 -8.38 21.09
CA ALA A 75 0.10 -6.99 21.33
C ALA A 75 0.24 -6.19 20.02
N PRO A 76 -0.28 -4.95 19.96
CA PRO A 76 -0.05 -4.08 18.82
C PRO A 76 1.45 -3.92 18.50
N ILE A 77 1.76 -4.00 17.21
CA ILE A 77 3.12 -3.82 16.69
C ILE A 77 3.35 -2.32 16.57
N ALA A 78 4.35 -1.80 17.27
CA ALA A 78 4.71 -0.38 17.18
C ALA A 78 5.77 -0.16 16.09
N VAL A 79 5.51 0.79 15.20
CA VAL A 79 6.43 1.22 14.14
C VAL A 79 6.77 2.68 14.40
N ARG A 80 8.05 2.95 14.60
CA ARG A 80 8.57 4.28 14.94
C ARG A 80 9.68 4.65 13.97
N GLY A 81 9.44 5.64 13.14
CA GLY A 81 10.42 6.26 12.26
C GLY A 81 10.84 7.63 12.74
N ARG A 82 11.75 8.25 12.00
CA ARG A 82 12.12 9.66 12.13
C ARG A 82 10.97 10.57 11.71
N HIS A 83 10.30 10.27 10.60
CA HIS A 83 9.28 11.11 9.98
C HIS A 83 7.86 10.57 10.18
N VAL A 84 7.73 9.25 10.27
CA VAL A 84 6.44 8.56 10.37
C VAL A 84 6.40 7.66 11.60
N SER A 85 5.24 7.56 12.26
CA SER A 85 5.00 6.50 13.24
C SER A 85 3.57 6.01 13.23
N PHE A 86 3.36 4.74 13.61
CA PHE A 86 2.03 4.13 13.69
C PHE A 86 2.05 2.83 14.51
N ARG A 87 0.87 2.22 14.67
CA ARG A 87 0.73 0.88 15.24
C ARG A 87 -0.09 -0.01 14.30
N ILE A 88 0.22 -1.29 14.28
CA ILE A 88 -0.61 -2.32 13.64
C ILE A 88 -1.24 -3.17 14.75
N ASP A 89 -2.56 -3.24 14.82
CA ASP A 89 -3.26 -4.07 15.81
C ASP A 89 -3.58 -5.45 15.21
N PRO A 90 -3.01 -6.55 15.71
CA PRO A 90 -3.32 -7.89 15.20
C PRO A 90 -4.77 -8.32 15.44
N ALA A 91 -5.50 -7.68 16.36
CA ALA A 91 -6.90 -7.99 16.64
C ALA A 91 -7.85 -7.53 15.52
N THR A 92 -7.46 -6.52 14.75
CA THR A 92 -8.25 -6.00 13.61
C THR A 92 -7.49 -6.06 12.28
N LEU A 93 -6.18 -6.31 12.34
CA LEU A 93 -5.24 -6.07 11.24
C LEU A 93 -5.26 -4.61 10.72
N GLY A 94 -5.78 -3.68 11.54
CA GLY A 94 -5.83 -2.26 11.24
C GLY A 94 -4.55 -1.53 11.59
N VAL A 95 -4.30 -0.44 10.88
CA VAL A 95 -3.26 0.54 11.21
C VAL A 95 -3.90 1.70 11.98
N TYR A 96 -3.25 2.11 13.07
CA TYR A 96 -3.73 3.15 13.97
C TYR A 96 -2.68 4.21 14.21
N ASP A 97 -3.14 5.43 14.45
CA ASP A 97 -2.32 6.60 14.76
C ASP A 97 -1.19 6.83 13.75
N TYR A 98 -1.49 6.69 12.44
CA TYR A 98 -0.52 7.00 11.41
C TYR A 98 -0.20 8.49 11.44
N SER A 99 1.00 8.82 11.88
CA SER A 99 1.40 10.16 12.27
C SER A 99 2.63 10.61 11.51
N LEU A 100 2.62 11.88 11.09
CA LEU A 100 3.83 12.60 10.74
C LEU A 100 4.42 13.18 12.03
N THR A 101 5.72 13.03 12.25
CA THR A 101 6.38 13.45 13.50
C THR A 101 6.67 14.95 13.54
N GLY A 102 6.75 15.60 12.38
CA GLY A 102 7.20 16.99 12.21
C GLY A 102 8.71 17.18 12.28
N ALA A 103 9.49 16.10 12.18
CA ALA A 103 10.94 16.15 12.15
C ALA A 103 11.43 17.18 11.10
N PRO A 104 12.45 18.00 11.43
CA PRO A 104 12.98 18.99 10.50
C PRO A 104 13.47 18.36 9.20
N ASP A 105 12.86 18.80 8.10
CA ASP A 105 13.20 18.43 6.72
C ASP A 105 12.58 19.47 5.78
N ALA A 106 13.19 19.74 4.63
CA ALA A 106 12.67 20.69 3.65
C ALA A 106 11.31 20.28 3.06
N GLN A 107 11.03 18.97 3.08
CA GLN A 107 9.79 18.39 2.56
C GLN A 107 8.73 18.13 3.64
N ARG A 108 8.99 18.46 4.91
CA ARG A 108 8.03 18.21 5.98
C ARG A 108 6.74 19.00 5.74
N MET A 109 5.60 18.40 6.05
CA MET A 109 4.29 19.06 5.92
C MET A 109 3.72 19.55 7.26
N VAL A 110 4.31 19.13 8.38
CA VAL A 110 3.87 19.51 9.71
C VAL A 110 5.09 19.88 10.56
N THR A 111 4.89 20.75 11.54
CA THR A 111 5.95 21.23 12.45
C THR A 111 5.85 20.64 13.86
N ALA A 112 4.78 19.88 14.12
CA ALA A 112 4.55 19.13 15.35
C ALA A 112 3.96 17.74 15.02
N PRO A 113 3.98 16.78 15.96
CA PRO A 113 3.35 15.48 15.73
C PRO A 113 1.87 15.60 15.37
N THR A 114 1.52 15.11 14.19
CA THR A 114 0.16 15.17 13.65
C THR A 114 -0.29 13.79 13.22
N VAL A 115 -1.38 13.31 13.80
CA VAL A 115 -2.04 12.07 13.38
C VAL A 115 -2.76 12.35 12.07
N VAL A 116 -2.31 11.77 10.96
CA VAL A 116 -2.97 11.90 9.65
C VAL A 116 -4.16 10.95 9.56
N PHE A 117 -3.96 9.69 9.96
CA PHE A 117 -5.05 8.73 10.09
C PHE A 117 -5.13 8.24 11.53
N ALA A 118 -6.27 8.51 12.17
CA ALA A 118 -6.61 7.88 13.45
C ALA A 118 -6.70 6.37 13.26
N SER A 119 -7.31 5.92 12.15
CA SER A 119 -7.32 4.50 11.80
C SER A 119 -7.47 4.23 10.30
N LYS A 120 -6.95 3.09 9.87
CA LYS A 120 -7.18 2.44 8.58
C LYS A 120 -7.42 0.95 8.85
N VAL A 121 -8.68 0.52 8.80
CA VAL A 121 -9.09 -0.78 9.33
C VAL A 121 -9.81 -1.60 8.26
N PRO A 122 -9.32 -2.82 7.93
CA PRO A 122 -10.13 -3.79 7.20
C PRO A 122 -11.20 -4.36 8.14
N VAL A 123 -12.46 -4.31 7.71
CA VAL A 123 -13.59 -4.89 8.44
C VAL A 123 -13.64 -6.39 8.17
N LEU A 124 -13.01 -7.14 9.06
CA LEU A 124 -12.90 -8.60 8.97
C LEU A 124 -13.81 -9.27 9.99
N THR A 125 -14.38 -10.41 9.59
CA THR A 125 -15.12 -11.26 10.52
C THR A 125 -14.17 -11.90 11.53
N ALA A 126 -14.71 -12.30 12.69
CA ALA A 126 -13.95 -13.07 13.68
C ALA A 126 -13.33 -14.33 13.08
N ALA A 127 -13.98 -14.94 12.07
CA ALA A 127 -13.46 -16.12 11.38
C ALA A 127 -12.21 -15.83 10.55
N GLN A 128 -12.19 -14.70 9.84
CA GLN A 128 -11.04 -14.27 9.04
C GLN A 128 -9.84 -13.89 9.91
N LEU A 129 -10.08 -13.36 11.12
CA LEU A 129 -9.04 -12.96 12.08
C LEU A 129 -8.47 -14.12 12.91
N ARG A 130 -8.98 -15.35 12.78
CA ARG A 130 -8.48 -16.47 13.58
C ARG A 130 -7.04 -16.82 13.18
N GLY A 131 -6.18 -17.00 14.19
CA GLY A 131 -4.82 -17.50 14.00
C GLY A 131 -3.91 -16.54 13.24
N VAL A 132 -4.10 -15.22 13.41
CA VAL A 132 -3.21 -14.20 12.86
C VAL A 132 -1.75 -14.49 13.24
N ARG A 133 -0.88 -14.47 12.23
CA ARG A 133 0.57 -14.60 12.36
C ARG A 133 1.27 -13.60 11.46
N ILE A 134 2.41 -13.09 11.91
CA ILE A 134 3.40 -12.46 11.05
C ILE A 134 4.11 -13.58 10.31
N SER A 135 3.81 -13.78 9.02
CA SER A 135 4.53 -14.74 8.18
C SER A 135 5.88 -14.17 7.74
N GLU A 136 5.94 -12.86 7.54
CA GLU A 136 7.17 -12.15 7.22
C GLU A 136 7.09 -10.70 7.69
N LEU A 137 8.15 -10.24 8.33
CA LEU A 137 8.44 -8.84 8.55
C LEU A 137 9.86 -8.60 8.08
N ARG A 138 10.04 -7.59 7.24
CA ARG A 138 11.31 -7.11 6.72
C ARG A 138 11.44 -5.65 7.06
N LEU A 139 12.54 -5.31 7.69
CA LEU A 139 12.89 -3.95 8.07
C LEU A 139 14.30 -3.68 7.55
N ARG A 140 14.43 -2.68 6.68
CA ARG A 140 15.72 -2.28 6.11
C ARG A 140 15.68 -0.78 5.85
N ASP A 141 16.64 -0.07 6.43
CA ASP A 141 16.76 1.38 6.30
C ASP A 141 15.42 2.08 6.66
N ASP A 142 14.85 2.81 5.71
CA ASP A 142 13.59 3.53 5.85
C ASP A 142 12.37 2.71 5.40
N VAL A 143 12.51 1.43 5.05
CA VAL A 143 11.42 0.59 4.52
C VAL A 143 11.00 -0.49 5.50
N LEU A 144 9.69 -0.58 5.71
CA LEU A 144 9.03 -1.67 6.42
C LEU A 144 8.08 -2.41 5.48
N VAL A 145 8.17 -3.74 5.48
CA VAL A 145 7.16 -4.65 4.91
C VAL A 145 6.76 -5.66 5.98
N VAL A 146 5.47 -5.79 6.26
CA VAL A 146 4.92 -6.82 7.15
C VAL A 146 3.82 -7.57 6.41
N ILE A 147 3.88 -8.89 6.41
CA ILE A 147 2.86 -9.79 5.86
C ILE A 147 2.27 -10.59 7.01
N PHE A 148 0.96 -10.47 7.16
CA PHE A 148 0.16 -11.29 8.05
C PHE A 148 -0.51 -12.42 7.28
N THR A 149 -0.63 -13.58 7.91
CA THR A 149 -1.48 -14.69 7.46
C THR A 149 -2.47 -15.06 8.54
N THR A 150 -3.59 -15.65 8.15
CA THR A 150 -4.62 -16.15 9.07
C THR A 150 -4.90 -17.63 8.81
N ALA A 151 -5.51 -18.31 9.78
CA ALA A 151 -5.79 -19.75 9.68
C ALA A 151 -6.75 -20.11 8.54
N SER A 152 -7.58 -19.16 8.09
CA SER A 152 -8.47 -19.32 6.93
C SER A 152 -7.75 -19.11 5.58
N GLY A 153 -6.43 -18.92 5.58
CA GLY A 153 -5.64 -18.63 4.37
C GLY A 153 -5.66 -17.16 3.94
N GLY A 154 -6.22 -16.27 4.76
CA GLY A 154 -6.23 -14.84 4.48
C GLY A 154 -4.84 -14.23 4.61
N LYS A 155 -4.54 -13.20 3.82
CA LYS A 155 -3.29 -12.42 3.93
C LYS A 155 -3.54 -10.92 3.94
N LEU A 156 -2.68 -10.20 4.66
CA LEU A 156 -2.57 -8.75 4.60
C LEU A 156 -1.09 -8.35 4.55
N LYS A 157 -0.70 -7.60 3.53
CA LYS A 157 0.62 -6.94 3.45
C LYS A 157 0.46 -5.47 3.82
N VAL A 158 1.26 -5.00 4.77
CA VAL A 158 1.44 -3.58 5.09
C VAL A 158 2.84 -3.19 4.66
N GLN A 159 2.96 -2.18 3.81
CA GLN A 159 4.23 -1.60 3.38
C GLN A 159 4.25 -0.12 3.73
N SER A 160 5.36 0.33 4.31
CA SER A 160 5.56 1.73 4.67
C SER A 160 6.99 2.17 4.40
N LYS A 161 7.18 3.45 4.07
CA LYS A 161 8.48 4.11 4.02
C LYS A 161 8.52 5.27 5.01
N ASP A 162 9.62 5.45 5.71
CA ASP A 162 9.84 6.57 6.62
C ASP A 162 10.37 7.78 5.85
N ALA A 163 9.47 8.68 5.47
CA ALA A 163 9.83 9.88 4.71
C ALA A 163 9.04 11.11 5.21
N PRO A 164 9.56 12.35 5.01
CA PRO A 164 8.92 13.58 5.48
C PRO A 164 7.48 13.77 4.99
N GLN A 165 7.19 13.28 3.78
CA GLN A 165 5.85 13.28 3.18
C GLN A 165 5.16 11.91 3.34
N GLY A 166 5.44 11.17 4.41
CA GLY A 166 4.87 9.85 4.67
C GLY A 166 5.39 8.71 3.78
N GLY A 167 5.97 9.02 2.61
CA GLY A 167 6.47 8.03 1.67
C GLY A 167 5.38 7.09 1.17
N ILE A 168 5.78 5.89 0.72
CA ILE A 168 4.84 4.83 0.36
C ILE A 168 4.15 4.36 1.65
N PHE A 169 2.81 4.36 1.68
CA PHE A 169 2.04 3.59 2.66
C PHE A 169 0.94 2.80 1.95
N GLN A 170 0.93 1.48 2.10
CA GLN A 170 0.00 0.57 1.40
C GLN A 170 -0.44 -0.59 2.29
N MET A 171 -1.72 -0.96 2.17
CA MET A 171 -2.33 -2.16 2.72
C MET A 171 -2.92 -2.99 1.58
N GLU A 172 -2.36 -4.16 1.30
CA GLU A 172 -2.82 -5.08 0.24
C GLU A 172 -3.39 -6.35 0.87
N GLN A 173 -4.55 -6.80 0.40
CA GLN A 173 -5.30 -7.89 1.05
C GLN A 173 -5.59 -9.06 0.10
N GLU A 174 -5.56 -10.27 0.63
CA GLU A 174 -6.00 -11.50 -0.03
C GLU A 174 -6.84 -12.34 0.93
N PHE A 175 -8.13 -12.01 1.08
CA PHE A 175 -9.07 -12.78 1.91
C PHE A 175 -10.07 -13.62 1.10
N GLY A 176 -9.90 -13.71 -0.23
CA GLY A 176 -10.76 -14.49 -1.13
C GLY A 176 -12.13 -13.86 -1.40
N THR A 177 -12.45 -12.76 -0.73
CA THR A 177 -13.65 -11.94 -0.91
C THR A 177 -13.28 -10.46 -0.89
N ALA A 178 -14.19 -9.61 -1.34
CA ALA A 178 -14.10 -8.19 -1.07
C ALA A 178 -14.14 -7.93 0.45
N VAL A 179 -13.31 -7.00 0.91
CA VAL A 179 -13.22 -6.56 2.30
C VAL A 179 -13.49 -5.07 2.35
N GLU A 180 -14.34 -4.64 3.28
CA GLU A 180 -14.55 -3.22 3.51
C GLU A 180 -13.36 -2.63 4.26
N TYR A 181 -12.86 -1.47 3.84
CA TYR A 181 -11.86 -0.68 4.54
C TYR A 181 -12.50 0.61 5.03
N VAL A 182 -12.33 0.90 6.32
CA VAL A 182 -12.73 2.16 6.94
C VAL A 182 -11.47 2.96 7.24
N HIS A 183 -11.35 4.14 6.65
CA HIS A 183 -10.31 5.11 6.97
C HIS A 183 -10.92 6.26 7.74
N THR A 184 -10.30 6.63 8.85
CA THR A 184 -10.69 7.79 9.67
C THR A 184 -9.49 8.69 9.82
N LEU A 185 -9.65 9.95 9.40
CA LEU A 185 -8.63 10.99 9.56
C LEU A 185 -8.41 11.32 11.04
N GLY A 186 -7.22 11.80 11.36
CA GLY A 186 -6.94 12.33 12.70
C GLY A 186 -7.72 13.60 13.00
N ALA A 187 -7.75 13.98 14.29
CA ALA A 187 -8.44 15.19 14.71
C ALA A 187 -7.86 16.43 14.02
N GLY A 188 -8.74 17.34 13.57
CA GLY A 188 -8.36 18.56 12.85
C GLY A 188 -8.14 18.38 11.35
N LEU A 189 -8.07 17.13 10.85
CA LEU A 189 -8.00 16.86 9.42
C LEU A 189 -9.39 16.61 8.84
N TYR A 190 -9.54 16.94 7.57
CA TYR A 190 -10.77 16.71 6.82
C TYR A 190 -10.50 16.44 5.34
N TYR A 191 -11.43 15.74 4.71
CA TYR A 191 -11.51 15.59 3.27
C TYR A 191 -12.15 16.82 2.63
N PHE A 192 -11.62 17.26 1.50
CA PHE A 192 -12.14 18.38 0.71
C PHE A 192 -11.99 18.11 -0.79
N VAL A 193 -12.74 18.82 -1.62
CA VAL A 193 -12.54 18.81 -3.08
C VAL A 193 -11.49 19.85 -3.41
N ASN A 194 -10.40 19.43 -4.02
CA ASN A 194 -9.36 20.34 -4.47
C ASN A 194 -9.84 21.13 -5.68
N GLU A 195 -9.84 22.45 -5.58
CA GLU A 195 -10.37 23.38 -6.58
C GLU A 195 -9.63 23.31 -7.93
N TYR A 196 -8.36 22.91 -7.93
CA TYR A 196 -7.53 22.84 -9.14
C TYR A 196 -7.61 21.49 -9.84
N THR A 197 -7.79 20.41 -9.09
CA THR A 197 -7.79 19.05 -9.66
C THR A 197 -9.18 18.43 -9.78
N GLY A 198 -10.17 18.95 -9.05
CA GLY A 198 -11.48 18.33 -8.87
C GLY A 198 -11.43 16.98 -8.13
N LYS A 199 -10.24 16.55 -7.67
CA LYS A 199 -10.06 15.31 -6.92
C LYS A 199 -10.30 15.58 -5.43
N VAL A 200 -10.61 14.51 -4.70
CA VAL A 200 -10.69 14.57 -3.25
C VAL A 200 -9.29 14.50 -2.66
N ASN A 201 -8.96 15.48 -1.84
CA ASN A 201 -7.78 15.47 -0.98
C ASN A 201 -8.21 15.45 0.50
N PHE A 202 -7.25 15.26 1.40
CA PHE A 202 -7.38 15.53 2.82
C PHE A 202 -6.20 16.39 3.31
N GLY A 203 -6.43 17.12 4.39
CA GLY A 203 -5.44 18.01 5.01
C GLY A 203 -6.01 18.68 6.25
N ASP A 204 -5.24 19.60 6.84
CA ASP A 204 -5.67 20.45 7.98
C ASP A 204 -6.02 21.88 7.54
N GLY A 205 -5.74 22.24 6.29
CA GLY A 205 -6.00 23.57 5.72
C GLY A 205 -4.98 24.63 6.10
N VAL A 206 -3.89 24.27 6.77
CA VAL A 206 -2.81 25.21 7.11
C VAL A 206 -1.96 25.43 5.85
N PRO A 207 -1.88 26.67 5.31
CA PRO A 207 -1.08 26.95 4.12
C PRO A 207 0.41 26.66 4.34
N ALA A 208 1.13 26.32 3.26
CA ALA A 208 2.59 26.23 3.30
C ALA A 208 3.22 27.58 3.68
N ASP A 209 4.39 27.52 4.35
CA ASP A 209 5.21 28.67 4.65
C ASP A 209 6.72 28.34 4.54
N ALA A 210 7.58 29.25 5.00
CA ALA A 210 9.03 29.04 4.96
C ALA A 210 9.52 27.85 5.82
N THR A 211 8.65 27.26 6.64
CA THR A 211 8.97 26.23 7.62
C THR A 211 8.35 24.88 7.30
N HIS A 212 7.28 24.79 6.51
CA HIS A 212 6.65 23.54 6.11
C HIS A 212 5.86 23.66 4.80
N GLN A 213 5.66 22.52 4.13
CA GLN A 213 4.72 22.36 3.02
C GLN A 213 3.28 22.23 3.54
N MET A 214 2.26 22.49 2.71
CA MET A 214 0.87 22.23 3.09
C MET A 214 0.64 20.73 3.33
N LEU A 215 -0.06 20.37 4.40
CA LEU A 215 -0.45 18.98 4.63
C LEU A 215 -1.54 18.58 3.64
N LEU A 216 -1.12 17.93 2.57
CA LEU A 216 -2.00 17.41 1.53
C LEU A 216 -1.82 15.92 1.39
N GLY A 217 -2.94 15.22 1.25
CA GLY A 217 -2.95 13.80 0.96
C GLY A 217 -4.16 13.35 0.16
N LYS A 218 -4.12 12.13 -0.34
CA LYS A 218 -5.28 11.43 -0.91
C LYS A 218 -5.20 9.94 -0.62
N ASP A 219 -6.37 9.32 -0.46
CA ASP A 219 -6.45 7.86 -0.48
C ASP A 219 -6.08 7.34 -1.88
N SER A 220 -5.33 6.25 -1.93
CA SER A 220 -4.82 5.65 -3.18
C SER A 220 -5.34 4.22 -3.36
N PRO A 221 -6.59 4.05 -3.82
CA PRO A 221 -7.20 2.74 -4.03
C PRO A 221 -6.64 2.02 -5.28
N GLN A 222 -6.58 0.69 -5.23
CA GLN A 222 -6.47 -0.17 -6.42
C GLN A 222 -7.44 -1.34 -6.29
N VAL A 223 -8.21 -1.61 -7.35
CA VAL A 223 -9.28 -2.63 -7.34
C VAL A 223 -10.22 -2.43 -6.15
N ALA A 224 -10.59 -1.18 -5.89
CA ALA A 224 -11.46 -0.79 -4.79
C ALA A 224 -12.49 0.24 -5.23
N THR A 225 -13.68 0.14 -4.66
CA THR A 225 -14.83 1.01 -4.94
C THR A 225 -15.17 1.80 -3.69
N LYS A 226 -15.24 3.14 -3.80
CA LYS A 226 -15.68 4.00 -2.70
C LYS A 226 -17.16 3.74 -2.40
N LEU A 227 -17.47 3.43 -1.16
CA LEU A 227 -18.83 3.20 -0.68
C LEU A 227 -19.41 4.46 -0.07
N GLU A 228 -18.61 5.16 0.72
CA GLU A 228 -19.05 6.32 1.49
C GLU A 228 -17.89 7.28 1.71
N GLN A 229 -18.21 8.57 1.85
CA GLN A 229 -17.27 9.58 2.28
C GLN A 229 -18.00 10.68 3.07
N THR A 230 -17.44 11.02 4.22
CA THR A 230 -17.80 12.18 5.04
C THR A 230 -16.62 13.15 5.11
N ALA A 231 -16.76 14.22 5.90
CA ALA A 231 -15.67 15.14 6.19
C ALA A 231 -14.42 14.44 6.77
N THR A 232 -14.55 13.32 7.49
CA THR A 232 -13.42 12.71 8.22
C THR A 232 -13.25 11.23 7.98
N THR A 233 -14.17 10.59 7.27
CA THR A 233 -14.18 9.13 7.09
C THR A 233 -14.42 8.76 5.64
N THR A 234 -13.71 7.74 5.15
CA THR A 234 -14.06 7.05 3.91
C THR A 234 -14.25 5.57 4.13
N ARG A 235 -15.16 4.97 3.36
CA ARG A 235 -15.40 3.52 3.33
C ARG A 235 -15.20 3.01 1.91
N TRP A 236 -14.52 1.89 1.77
CA TRP A 236 -14.14 1.32 0.48
C TRP A 236 -14.40 -0.18 0.48
N SER A 237 -14.97 -0.72 -0.60
CA SER A 237 -14.99 -2.16 -0.85
C SER A 237 -13.77 -2.51 -1.70
N VAL A 238 -12.86 -3.33 -1.16
CA VAL A 238 -11.58 -3.67 -1.79
C VAL A 238 -11.62 -5.14 -2.20
N ALA A 239 -11.48 -5.44 -3.49
CA ALA A 239 -11.45 -6.83 -3.96
C ALA A 239 -10.21 -7.58 -3.45
N SER A 240 -10.28 -8.92 -3.38
CA SER A 240 -9.11 -9.74 -3.06
C SER A 240 -8.00 -9.52 -4.10
N GLY A 241 -6.77 -9.27 -3.65
CA GLY A 241 -5.64 -8.82 -4.46
C GLY A 241 -5.60 -7.30 -4.70
N GLY A 242 -6.59 -6.55 -4.22
CA GLY A 242 -6.63 -5.09 -4.24
C GLY A 242 -5.84 -4.46 -3.09
N ARG A 243 -5.75 -3.12 -3.10
CA ARG A 243 -5.04 -2.36 -2.06
C ARG A 243 -5.68 -1.03 -1.73
N MET A 244 -5.45 -0.60 -0.49
CA MET A 244 -5.67 0.76 -0.02
C MET A 244 -4.35 1.34 0.46
N GLY A 245 -3.92 2.43 -0.17
CA GLY A 245 -2.77 3.21 0.28
C GLY A 245 -3.12 4.66 0.55
N GLY A 246 -2.09 5.46 0.78
CA GLY A 246 -2.16 6.91 0.77
C GLY A 246 -0.95 7.48 0.04
N VAL A 247 -1.14 8.64 -0.58
CA VAL A 247 -0.02 9.49 -1.03
C VAL A 247 -0.19 10.86 -0.40
N LEU A 248 0.92 11.50 -0.06
CA LEU A 248 0.94 12.84 0.54
C LEU A 248 1.80 13.79 -0.29
N GLY A 249 1.75 15.08 0.03
CA GLY A 249 2.54 16.12 -0.63
C GLY A 249 2.13 16.30 -2.09
N GLU A 250 3.11 16.61 -2.95
CA GLU A 250 2.91 16.90 -4.37
C GLU A 250 2.22 15.74 -5.12
N ASP A 251 2.58 14.49 -4.81
CA ASP A 251 1.97 13.29 -5.38
C ASP A 251 0.46 13.17 -5.10
N SER A 252 -0.02 13.89 -4.08
CA SER A 252 -1.44 13.92 -3.75
C SER A 252 -2.27 14.83 -4.67
N ILE A 253 -1.62 15.79 -5.34
CA ILE A 253 -2.26 16.77 -6.22
C ILE A 253 -1.77 16.67 -7.67
N GLU A 254 -0.83 15.79 -7.97
CA GLU A 254 -0.38 15.57 -9.34
C GLU A 254 -1.58 15.25 -10.25
N LEU A 255 -1.64 15.94 -11.39
CA LEU A 255 -2.61 15.71 -12.45
C LEU A 255 -2.26 14.43 -13.22
N SER A 256 -2.07 13.30 -12.53
CA SER A 256 -1.91 12.01 -13.18
C SER A 256 -3.15 11.72 -14.01
N ALA A 257 -2.97 11.32 -15.28
CA ALA A 257 -4.03 10.68 -16.03
C ALA A 257 -4.57 9.51 -15.17
N GLY A 258 -5.89 9.41 -15.01
CA GLY A 258 -6.50 8.33 -14.23
C GLY A 258 -5.99 6.96 -14.70
N ALA A 259 -6.07 5.96 -13.82
CA ALA A 259 -5.69 4.59 -14.17
C ALA A 259 -6.38 4.20 -15.49
N THR A 260 -5.59 3.98 -16.54
CA THR A 260 -6.14 3.57 -17.84
C THR A 260 -6.80 2.21 -17.64
N ASN A 261 -8.06 2.06 -18.07
CA ASN A 261 -8.72 0.76 -18.08
C ASN A 261 -7.85 -0.19 -18.90
N CYS A 262 -7.20 -1.11 -18.21
CA CYS A 262 -6.29 -2.05 -18.83
C CYS A 262 -6.82 -3.46 -18.58
N THR A 263 -7.09 -4.16 -19.68
CA THR A 263 -7.74 -5.46 -19.70
C THR A 263 -6.77 -6.62 -19.91
N SER A 264 -5.49 -6.36 -20.23
CA SER A 264 -4.38 -7.33 -20.28
C SER A 264 -3.01 -6.63 -20.35
N ASP A 265 -1.96 -7.21 -19.75
CA ASP A 265 -0.56 -6.73 -19.78
C ASP A 265 -0.34 -5.27 -19.33
N CYS A 266 -0.95 -4.93 -18.18
CA CYS A 266 -0.89 -3.61 -17.58
C CYS A 266 0.47 -3.33 -16.96
N GLN A 267 1.37 -2.76 -17.76
CA GLN A 267 2.55 -2.07 -17.25
C GLN A 267 2.20 -0.59 -17.13
N ALA A 268 2.48 0.05 -15.99
CA ALA A 268 2.38 1.50 -15.84
C ALA A 268 3.47 2.18 -16.69
N ARG A 269 3.34 2.15 -18.02
CA ARG A 269 4.31 2.66 -19.01
C ARG A 269 4.02 4.09 -19.43
N ASN A 270 3.36 4.88 -18.59
CA ASN A 270 2.99 6.23 -19.00
C ASN A 270 4.23 7.09 -19.31
N ARG A 271 5.46 6.69 -18.90
CA ARG A 271 6.74 7.39 -19.20
C ARG A 271 6.70 8.89 -18.90
N ILE A 272 5.74 9.32 -18.07
CA ILE A 272 5.61 10.70 -17.62
C ILE A 272 6.63 10.84 -16.51
N GLN A 273 7.85 11.25 -16.87
CA GLN A 273 8.97 11.45 -15.95
C GLN A 273 8.78 12.76 -15.16
N GLY A 274 7.72 12.86 -14.34
CA GLY A 274 7.43 14.09 -13.58
C GLY A 274 7.15 15.32 -14.45
N SER A 275 6.75 15.12 -15.71
CA SER A 275 6.52 16.22 -16.66
C SER A 275 5.09 16.78 -16.59
N VAL A 276 4.29 16.37 -15.61
CA VAL A 276 2.95 16.94 -15.39
C VAL A 276 3.07 18.15 -14.47
N PRO A 277 2.42 19.28 -14.78
CA PRO A 277 2.34 20.40 -13.86
C PRO A 277 1.74 19.97 -12.51
N VAL A 278 2.46 20.27 -11.43
CA VAL A 278 1.91 20.27 -10.08
C VAL A 278 1.08 21.57 -9.93
N PRO A 279 -0.22 21.49 -9.65
CA PRO A 279 -1.04 22.69 -9.47
C PRO A 279 -0.66 23.43 -8.18
N PRO A 280 -1.07 24.70 -8.01
CA PRO A 280 -0.91 25.40 -6.74
C PRO A 280 -1.61 24.69 -5.58
N ASP A 281 -1.16 25.01 -4.36
CA ASP A 281 -1.85 24.59 -3.14
C ASP A 281 -3.27 25.16 -3.08
N PRO A 282 -4.28 24.37 -2.68
CA PRO A 282 -5.65 24.82 -2.49
C PRO A 282 -5.75 26.01 -1.53
N THR A 283 -6.56 27.01 -1.90
CA THR A 283 -6.80 28.17 -1.04
C THR A 283 -8.05 27.97 -0.20
N ASN A 284 -7.90 28.00 1.12
CA ASN A 284 -9.01 27.87 2.08
C ASN A 284 -9.93 26.64 1.83
N PRO A 285 -9.37 25.41 1.88
CA PRO A 285 -10.14 24.20 1.61
C PRO A 285 -11.31 24.03 2.59
N VAL A 286 -12.47 23.63 2.08
CA VAL A 286 -13.69 23.44 2.87
C VAL A 286 -14.00 21.94 3.00
N PRO A 287 -14.32 21.42 4.20
CA PRO A 287 -14.69 20.03 4.38
C PRO A 287 -15.84 19.59 3.46
N ILE A 288 -15.77 18.37 2.93
CA ILE A 288 -16.89 17.72 2.24
C ILE A 288 -17.99 17.38 3.25
N GLY A 289 -19.22 17.77 2.91
CA GLY A 289 -20.42 17.58 3.74
C GLY A 289 -21.15 18.90 3.90
#